data_AF-A0A8T5TGA0-F1
#
_entry.id   AF-A0A8T5TGA0-F1
#
_cell.length_a   1.000
_cell.length_b   1.000
_cell.length_c   1.000
_cell.angle_alpha   90.00
_cell.angle_beta   90.00
_cell.angle_gamma   90.00
#
_symmetry.space_group_name_H-M   'P 1'
#
loop_
_entity.id
_entity.type
_entity.pdbx_description
1 polymer ?
#
loop_
_entity_poly.entity_id
_entity_poly.type
_entity_poly.pdbx_seq_one_letter_code
_entity_poly.pdbx_strand_id
1 'polypeptide(L)'
;MSAQKNISKNIKDDILRILDNMEYDKRILFIIKNLGPQRFSDLEQKCNMSKSTLSKYLKLNLQKNNIEKKIHEKSPYYFLTEKGIEKLHEDYRSTDENLFFVNFINEAVLRNQDLIKFYKKIGVEESILFKILRKISKIGDKFFQLSQNRELYLALFYMFLNSVLTRDYKFEIKEFCKYYNVKKLRIDYYVDTIMSSKFGFFMFKREKDVFFFHQEDILGTTTLRLIKDHLIEEIIHINLKGYREIYDLDNLSEEIAQKLINMDLIWDRIREPFEMLIEKLIIKTAMDMGISKTFLMDMVVQSEKLSKSKEGSNSLINILNGSEKYEDLNIISLSHVEDKKLDDIINKIEGFCPNCGKTILKQDFTNKCPKCNESFKNIKLLVDIDEAVETSLKYKQKTLEREKLIICPNPKCDAKISLSWDECPYCTIKFETKN
;
A
#
# COMPACT_ATOMS: atom_id res chain seq x y z
N MET A 1 12.53 -10.75 -2.42
CA MET A 1 12.26 -10.78 -3.88
C MET A 1 10.98 -11.57 -4.18
N SER A 2 9.84 -11.17 -3.62
CA SER A 2 8.69 -12.06 -3.41
C SER A 2 7.32 -11.51 -3.86
N ALA A 3 7.23 -10.32 -4.45
CA ALA A 3 5.94 -9.76 -4.89
C ALA A 3 5.71 -9.82 -6.41
N GLN A 4 6.73 -9.58 -7.24
CA GLN A 4 6.59 -9.68 -8.71
C GLN A 4 6.41 -11.13 -9.23
N LYS A 5 6.84 -12.14 -8.45
CA LYS A 5 6.61 -13.54 -8.80
C LYS A 5 5.18 -13.99 -8.55
N ASN A 6 4.43 -13.39 -7.63
CA ASN A 6 3.15 -13.95 -7.20
C ASN A 6 1.96 -13.62 -8.12
N ILE A 7 1.90 -12.43 -8.72
CA ILE A 7 0.80 -12.09 -9.65
C ILE A 7 0.94 -12.86 -10.97
N SER A 8 2.18 -12.97 -11.49
CA SER A 8 2.47 -13.75 -12.70
C SER A 8 2.42 -15.27 -12.47
N LYS A 9 2.81 -15.78 -11.29
CA LYS A 9 2.65 -17.21 -10.97
C LYS A 9 1.19 -17.59 -10.87
N ASN A 10 0.36 -16.84 -10.14
CA ASN A 10 -1.04 -17.20 -9.97
C ASN A 10 -1.76 -17.26 -11.32
N ILE A 11 -1.56 -16.26 -12.18
CA ILE A 11 -2.11 -16.26 -13.55
C ILE A 11 -1.57 -17.43 -14.38
N LYS A 12 -0.27 -17.74 -14.28
CA LYS A 12 0.35 -18.86 -15.02
C LYS A 12 -0.17 -20.20 -14.51
N ASP A 13 -0.27 -20.40 -13.21
CA ASP A 13 -0.70 -21.64 -12.57
C ASP A 13 -2.20 -21.87 -12.81
N ASP A 14 -3.02 -20.83 -12.84
CA ASP A 14 -4.43 -20.90 -13.20
C ASP A 14 -4.64 -21.14 -14.71
N ILE A 15 -3.84 -20.50 -15.59
CA ILE A 15 -3.82 -20.82 -17.03
C ILE A 15 -3.43 -22.30 -17.26
N LEU A 16 -2.44 -22.81 -16.51
CA LEU A 16 -1.98 -24.20 -16.62
C LEU A 16 -3.04 -25.20 -16.14
N ARG A 17 -3.84 -24.88 -15.10
CA ARG A 17 -4.98 -25.71 -14.66
C ARG A 17 -6.05 -25.86 -15.73
N ILE A 18 -6.33 -24.81 -16.50
CA ILE A 18 -7.35 -24.83 -17.56
C ILE A 18 -6.89 -25.72 -18.74
N LEU A 19 -5.57 -25.87 -18.95
CA LEU A 19 -5.05 -26.68 -20.05
C LEU A 19 -5.40 -28.15 -19.92
N ASP A 20 -5.53 -28.68 -18.70
CA ASP A 20 -5.79 -30.11 -18.48
C ASP A 20 -7.10 -30.58 -19.15
N ASN A 21 -8.07 -29.67 -19.32
CA ASN A 21 -9.36 -29.94 -19.94
C ASN A 21 -9.43 -29.61 -21.45
N MET A 22 -8.34 -29.14 -22.06
CA MET A 22 -8.30 -28.80 -23.49
C MET A 22 -7.64 -29.89 -24.35
N GLU A 23 -8.11 -30.05 -25.59
CA GLU A 23 -7.43 -30.85 -26.60
C GLU A 23 -6.05 -30.28 -26.98
N TYR A 24 -5.11 -31.17 -27.31
CA TYR A 24 -3.72 -30.81 -27.56
C TYR A 24 -3.51 -29.76 -28.68
N ASP A 25 -4.31 -29.79 -29.74
CA ASP A 25 -4.27 -28.78 -30.83
C ASP A 25 -4.54 -27.37 -30.26
N LYS A 26 -5.53 -27.25 -29.37
CA LYS A 26 -6.03 -25.98 -28.84
C LYS A 26 -5.16 -25.41 -27.72
N ARG A 27 -4.49 -26.27 -26.93
CA ARG A 27 -3.56 -25.85 -25.87
C ARG A 27 -2.45 -24.92 -26.38
N ILE A 28 -1.92 -25.21 -27.56
CA ILE A 28 -0.85 -24.42 -28.20
C ILE A 28 -1.38 -23.02 -28.52
N LEU A 29 -2.55 -22.93 -29.17
CA LEU A 29 -3.15 -21.65 -29.54
C LEU A 29 -3.53 -20.84 -28.29
N PHE A 30 -4.10 -21.49 -27.28
CA PHE A 30 -4.50 -20.87 -26.01
C PHE A 30 -3.29 -20.29 -25.24
N ILE A 31 -2.18 -21.02 -25.18
CA ILE A 31 -0.96 -20.53 -24.52
C ILE A 31 -0.40 -19.32 -25.27
N ILE A 32 -0.32 -19.37 -26.60
CA ILE A 32 0.23 -18.26 -27.38
C ILE A 32 -0.68 -17.01 -27.28
N LYS A 33 -2.01 -17.20 -27.23
CA LYS A 33 -2.99 -16.11 -27.03
C LYS A 33 -2.81 -15.41 -25.68
N ASN A 34 -2.67 -16.17 -24.59
CA ASN A 34 -2.71 -15.61 -23.24
C ASN A 34 -1.33 -15.24 -22.68
N LEU A 35 -0.28 -15.95 -23.09
CA LEU A 35 1.09 -15.73 -22.60
C LEU A 35 2.00 -15.06 -23.64
N GLY A 36 1.46 -14.71 -24.80
CA GLY A 36 2.18 -14.11 -25.91
C GLY A 36 3.05 -15.12 -26.67
N PRO A 37 3.91 -14.65 -27.59
CA PRO A 37 4.75 -15.50 -28.42
C PRO A 37 5.64 -16.44 -27.59
N GLN A 38 5.76 -17.70 -28.01
CA GLN A 38 6.49 -18.72 -27.24
C GLN A 38 7.58 -19.42 -28.05
N ARG A 39 8.65 -19.86 -27.37
CA ARG A 39 9.62 -20.81 -27.95
C ARG A 39 9.06 -22.23 -27.92
N PHE A 40 9.67 -23.10 -28.72
CA PHE A 40 9.34 -24.53 -28.72
C PHE A 40 9.49 -25.15 -27.31
N SER A 41 10.60 -24.87 -26.61
CA SER A 41 10.85 -25.38 -25.26
C SER A 41 9.83 -24.88 -24.23
N ASP A 42 9.38 -23.63 -24.38
CA ASP A 42 8.40 -23.04 -23.48
C ASP A 42 7.01 -23.66 -23.71
N LEU A 43 6.65 -23.94 -24.96
CA LEU A 43 5.41 -24.66 -25.29
C LEU A 43 5.45 -26.10 -24.81
N GLU A 44 6.58 -26.80 -24.92
CA GLU A 44 6.73 -28.17 -24.40
C GLU A 44 6.42 -28.23 -22.91
N GLN A 45 7.02 -27.32 -22.14
CA GLN A 45 6.82 -27.25 -20.71
C GLN A 45 5.39 -26.81 -20.35
N LYS A 46 4.85 -25.78 -21.03
CA LYS A 46 3.56 -25.17 -20.67
C LYS A 46 2.37 -25.98 -21.17
N CYS A 47 2.45 -26.60 -22.34
CA CYS A 47 1.36 -27.42 -22.89
C CYS A 47 1.27 -28.82 -22.24
N ASN A 48 2.28 -29.20 -21.44
CA ASN A 48 2.45 -30.54 -20.86
C ASN A 48 2.38 -31.64 -21.94
N MET A 49 3.22 -31.52 -22.97
CA MET A 49 3.28 -32.45 -24.10
C MET A 49 4.69 -32.97 -24.31
N SER A 50 4.83 -34.20 -24.82
CA SER A 50 6.11 -34.69 -25.32
C SER A 50 6.55 -33.91 -26.57
N LYS A 51 7.87 -33.84 -26.82
CA LYS A 51 8.46 -33.19 -28.01
C LYS A 51 7.83 -33.66 -29.33
N SER A 52 7.54 -34.96 -29.44
CA SER A 52 6.95 -35.54 -30.65
C SER A 52 5.51 -35.08 -30.86
N THR A 53 4.70 -35.08 -29.80
CA THR A 53 3.32 -34.60 -29.82
C THR A 53 3.26 -33.10 -30.11
N LEU A 54 4.07 -32.30 -29.43
CA LEU A 54 4.14 -30.85 -29.67
C LEU A 54 4.57 -30.55 -31.11
N SER A 55 5.58 -31.24 -31.63
CA SER A 55 6.05 -31.06 -33.02
C SER A 55 4.94 -31.36 -34.04
N LYS A 56 4.16 -32.43 -33.81
CA LYS A 56 3.03 -32.81 -34.66
C LYS A 56 1.98 -31.70 -34.71
N TYR A 57 1.54 -31.20 -33.55
CA TYR A 57 0.48 -30.19 -33.47
C TYR A 57 0.95 -28.78 -33.85
N LEU A 58 2.21 -28.43 -33.61
CA LEU A 58 2.81 -27.20 -34.15
C LEU A 58 2.85 -27.21 -35.67
N LYS A 59 3.29 -28.32 -36.29
CA LYS A 59 3.31 -28.47 -37.75
C LYS A 59 1.91 -28.33 -38.33
N LEU A 60 0.92 -28.94 -37.69
CA LEU A 60 -0.49 -28.85 -38.09
C LEU A 60 -1.02 -27.40 -38.01
N ASN A 61 -0.71 -26.67 -36.94
CA ASN A 61 -1.15 -25.28 -36.78
C ASN A 61 -0.41 -24.30 -37.71
N LEU A 62 0.87 -24.57 -38.03
CA LEU A 62 1.60 -23.84 -39.07
C LEU A 62 0.99 -24.08 -40.45
N GLN A 63 0.70 -25.33 -40.81
CA GLN A 63 0.10 -25.70 -42.10
C GLN A 63 -1.29 -25.09 -42.29
N LYS A 64 -2.08 -25.00 -41.21
CA LYS A 64 -3.41 -24.38 -41.24
C LYS A 64 -3.38 -22.85 -41.21
N ASN A 65 -2.20 -22.25 -41.05
CA ASN A 65 -1.98 -20.82 -40.85
C ASN A 65 -2.70 -20.29 -39.61
N ASN A 66 -2.70 -21.05 -38.51
CA ASN A 66 -3.23 -20.61 -37.21
C ASN A 66 -2.13 -19.93 -36.38
N ILE A 67 -0.89 -20.34 -36.59
CA ILE A 67 0.30 -19.74 -35.99
C ILE A 67 1.33 -19.47 -37.07
N GLU A 68 2.20 -18.51 -36.82
CA GLU A 68 3.36 -18.20 -37.66
C GLU A 68 4.65 -18.36 -36.85
N LYS A 69 5.74 -18.74 -37.50
CA LYS A 69 7.06 -18.87 -36.87
C LYS A 69 7.94 -17.71 -37.32
N LYS A 70 8.33 -16.83 -36.39
CA LYS A 70 9.22 -15.68 -36.64
C LYS A 70 10.47 -15.76 -35.78
N ILE A 71 11.57 -15.19 -36.25
CA ILE A 71 12.80 -15.07 -35.47
C ILE A 71 12.69 -13.82 -34.60
N HIS A 72 12.78 -14.00 -33.28
CA HIS A 72 12.80 -12.93 -32.30
C HIS A 72 14.03 -13.11 -31.41
N GLU A 73 14.88 -12.07 -31.28
CA GLU A 73 16.08 -12.08 -30.43
C GLU A 73 16.96 -13.34 -30.60
N LYS A 74 17.24 -13.70 -31.87
CA LYS A 74 18.09 -14.85 -32.27
C LYS A 74 17.50 -16.24 -32.01
N SER A 75 16.22 -16.37 -31.67
CA SER A 75 15.55 -17.66 -31.49
C SER A 75 14.19 -17.70 -32.20
N PRO A 76 13.73 -18.90 -32.65
CA PRO A 76 12.43 -19.02 -33.27
C PRO A 76 11.30 -18.97 -32.23
N TYR A 77 10.33 -18.09 -32.46
CA TYR A 77 9.11 -17.95 -31.67
C TYR A 77 7.87 -18.21 -32.54
N TYR A 78 6.84 -18.75 -31.91
CA TYR A 78 5.53 -18.97 -32.51
C TYR A 78 4.57 -17.86 -32.09
N PHE A 79 3.95 -17.23 -33.07
CA PHE A 79 2.99 -16.13 -32.90
C PHE A 79 1.63 -16.60 -33.38
N LEU A 80 0.57 -16.07 -32.78
CA LEU A 80 -0.79 -16.36 -33.19
C LEU A 80 -1.17 -15.48 -34.37
N THR A 81 -1.88 -16.05 -35.35
CA THR A 81 -2.44 -15.31 -36.50
C THR A 81 -3.92 -15.01 -36.28
N GLU A 82 -4.52 -14.13 -37.09
CA GLU A 82 -5.96 -13.83 -37.04
C GLU A 82 -6.82 -15.10 -37.21
N LYS A 83 -6.45 -15.98 -38.15
CA LYS A 83 -7.12 -17.27 -38.35
C LYS A 83 -6.97 -18.22 -37.15
N GLY A 84 -5.85 -18.13 -36.43
CA GLY A 84 -5.65 -18.86 -35.17
C GLY A 84 -6.54 -18.34 -34.04
N ILE A 85 -6.84 -17.04 -34.04
CA ILE A 85 -7.82 -16.43 -33.13
C ILE A 85 -9.23 -16.92 -33.49
N GLU A 86 -9.60 -16.88 -34.78
CA GLU A 86 -10.91 -17.35 -35.28
C GLU A 86 -11.16 -18.83 -34.95
N LYS A 87 -10.19 -19.71 -35.18
CA LYS A 87 -10.30 -21.15 -34.81
C LYS A 87 -10.48 -21.36 -33.30
N LEU A 88 -9.88 -20.49 -32.48
CA LEU A 88 -10.10 -20.47 -31.03
C LEU A 88 -11.52 -20.01 -30.66
N HIS A 89 -12.22 -19.30 -31.54
CA HIS A 89 -13.58 -18.80 -31.32
C HIS A 89 -14.66 -19.70 -31.93
N GLU A 90 -14.40 -20.39 -33.05
CA GLU A 90 -15.38 -21.22 -33.78
C GLU A 90 -15.79 -22.52 -33.06
N ASP A 91 -14.92 -23.10 -32.24
CA ASP A 91 -15.18 -24.35 -31.50
C ASP A 91 -15.64 -24.13 -30.04
N TYR A 92 -15.86 -22.88 -29.63
CA TYR A 92 -16.08 -22.52 -28.23
C TYR A 92 -17.58 -22.59 -27.85
N ARG A 93 -18.04 -23.76 -27.37
CA ARG A 93 -19.27 -23.82 -26.59
C ARG A 93 -19.01 -23.21 -25.21
N SER A 94 -19.79 -22.20 -24.87
CA SER A 94 -19.79 -21.48 -23.59
C SER A 94 -19.75 -22.43 -22.39
N THR A 95 -18.64 -22.47 -21.68
CA THR A 95 -18.56 -22.98 -20.31
C THR A 95 -18.44 -21.81 -19.33
N ASP A 96 -18.99 -21.99 -18.12
CA ASP A 96 -19.10 -21.02 -17.02
C ASP A 96 -17.80 -20.33 -16.59
N GLU A 97 -16.64 -20.74 -17.12
CA GLU A 97 -15.33 -20.17 -16.79
C GLU A 97 -14.98 -18.93 -17.63
N ASN A 98 -15.62 -18.73 -18.80
CA ASN A 98 -15.56 -17.46 -19.51
C ASN A 98 -16.32 -16.36 -18.76
N LEU A 99 -17.32 -16.71 -17.95
CA LEU A 99 -17.92 -15.77 -17.01
C LEU A 99 -16.87 -15.29 -16.00
N PHE A 100 -15.92 -16.10 -15.53
CA PHE A 100 -14.99 -15.67 -14.48
C PHE A 100 -13.94 -14.64 -14.95
N PHE A 101 -13.31 -14.83 -16.12
CA PHE A 101 -12.30 -13.89 -16.62
C PHE A 101 -12.94 -12.61 -17.18
N VAL A 102 -14.08 -12.74 -17.88
CA VAL A 102 -14.88 -11.59 -18.33
C VAL A 102 -15.50 -10.88 -17.12
N ASN A 103 -15.96 -11.58 -16.07
CA ASN A 103 -16.41 -10.95 -14.83
C ASN A 103 -15.26 -10.33 -14.05
N PHE A 104 -14.04 -10.88 -14.04
CA PHE A 104 -12.91 -10.27 -13.35
C PHE A 104 -12.45 -8.98 -14.06
N ILE A 105 -12.36 -9.00 -15.40
CA ILE A 105 -12.08 -7.80 -16.19
C ILE A 105 -13.26 -6.83 -16.08
N ASN A 106 -14.50 -7.29 -16.19
CA ASN A 106 -15.68 -6.44 -16.03
C ASN A 106 -15.78 -5.89 -14.61
N GLU A 107 -15.45 -6.64 -13.56
CA GLU A 107 -15.43 -6.15 -12.18
C GLU A 107 -14.30 -5.16 -11.99
N ALA A 108 -13.09 -5.40 -12.50
CA ALA A 108 -12.01 -4.42 -12.45
C ALA A 108 -12.37 -3.15 -13.23
N VAL A 109 -13.04 -3.28 -14.38
CA VAL A 109 -13.53 -2.15 -15.18
C VAL A 109 -14.71 -1.44 -14.52
N LEU A 110 -15.66 -2.16 -13.91
CA LEU A 110 -16.81 -1.64 -13.16
C LEU A 110 -16.34 -0.92 -11.89
N ARG A 111 -15.43 -1.52 -11.11
CA ARG A 111 -14.83 -0.93 -9.91
C ARG A 111 -14.06 0.36 -10.22
N ASN A 112 -13.46 0.46 -11.41
CA ASN A 112 -12.77 1.67 -11.87
C ASN A 112 -13.64 2.58 -12.75
N GLN A 113 -14.91 2.24 -13.01
CA GLN A 113 -15.71 2.91 -14.02
C GLN A 113 -15.95 4.37 -13.66
N ASP A 114 -16.24 4.65 -12.39
CA ASP A 114 -16.47 6.01 -11.90
C ASP A 114 -15.21 6.86 -11.93
N LEU A 115 -14.06 6.26 -11.62
CA LEU A 115 -12.75 6.89 -11.74
C LEU A 115 -12.41 7.21 -13.21
N ILE A 116 -12.64 6.27 -14.13
CA ILE A 116 -12.42 6.46 -15.57
C ILE A 116 -13.33 7.55 -16.10
N LYS A 117 -14.62 7.51 -15.77
CA LYS A 117 -15.60 8.55 -16.14
C LYS A 117 -15.18 9.91 -15.61
N PHE A 118 -14.74 9.97 -14.36
CA PHE A 118 -14.26 11.19 -13.74
C PHE A 118 -13.07 11.79 -14.50
N TYR A 119 -12.03 10.99 -14.79
CA TYR A 119 -10.85 11.47 -15.49
C TYR A 119 -11.12 11.90 -16.93
N LYS A 120 -11.98 11.17 -17.64
CA LYS A 120 -12.46 11.59 -18.97
C LYS A 120 -13.21 12.91 -18.89
N LYS A 121 -14.05 13.10 -17.87
CA LYS A 121 -14.83 14.35 -17.68
C LYS A 121 -13.94 15.57 -17.44
N ILE A 122 -12.82 15.40 -16.74
CA ILE A 122 -11.87 16.51 -16.49
C ILE A 122 -10.78 16.63 -17.57
N GLY A 123 -10.89 15.88 -18.67
CA GLY A 123 -10.01 15.98 -19.83
C GLY A 123 -8.61 15.40 -19.63
N VAL A 124 -8.44 14.42 -18.73
CA VAL A 124 -7.15 13.74 -18.54
C VAL A 124 -6.85 12.83 -19.73
N GLU A 125 -5.64 12.96 -20.28
CA GLU A 125 -5.17 12.11 -21.37
C GLU A 125 -5.21 10.63 -21.01
N GLU A 126 -5.54 9.80 -22.01
CA GLU A 126 -5.66 8.36 -21.82
C GLU A 126 -4.35 7.71 -21.35
N SER A 127 -3.21 8.24 -21.83
CA SER A 127 -1.86 7.81 -21.42
C SER A 127 -1.62 7.99 -19.91
N ILE A 128 -2.13 9.07 -19.33
CA ILE A 128 -2.04 9.40 -17.91
C ILE A 128 -3.02 8.53 -17.12
N LEU A 129 -4.26 8.39 -17.62
CA LEU A 129 -5.26 7.51 -17.02
C LEU A 129 -4.73 6.07 -16.88
N PHE A 130 -4.10 5.52 -17.92
CA PHE A 130 -3.50 4.19 -17.86
C PHE A 130 -2.40 4.08 -16.81
N LYS A 131 -1.57 5.12 -16.63
CA LYS A 131 -0.54 5.14 -15.58
C LYS A 131 -1.16 5.14 -14.17
N ILE A 132 -2.23 5.90 -13.97
CA ILE A 132 -2.95 5.94 -12.68
C ILE A 132 -3.62 4.60 -12.40
N LEU A 133 -4.33 4.03 -13.38
CA LEU A 133 -4.97 2.71 -13.26
C LEU A 133 -3.94 1.61 -12.97
N ARG A 134 -2.75 1.66 -13.60
CA ARG A 134 -1.67 0.72 -13.31
C ARG A 134 -1.18 0.83 -11.87
N LYS A 135 -1.09 2.04 -11.30
CA LYS A 135 -0.76 2.22 -9.87
C LYS A 135 -1.86 1.67 -8.98
N ILE A 136 -3.13 1.93 -9.27
CA ILE A 136 -4.27 1.39 -8.51
C ILE A 136 -4.29 -0.14 -8.54
N SER A 137 -4.05 -0.74 -9.71
CA SER A 137 -3.98 -2.19 -9.87
C SER A 137 -2.88 -2.82 -9.01
N LYS A 138 -1.75 -2.14 -8.82
CA LYS A 138 -0.67 -2.58 -7.93
C LYS A 138 -1.05 -2.52 -6.44
N ILE A 139 -1.87 -1.54 -6.06
CA ILE A 139 -2.41 -1.43 -4.69
C ILE A 139 -3.44 -2.54 -4.43
N GLY A 140 -4.23 -2.90 -5.45
CA GLY A 140 -5.24 -3.94 -5.39
C GLY A 140 -6.48 -3.53 -4.60
N ASP A 141 -7.21 -4.54 -4.07
CA ASP A 141 -8.52 -4.35 -3.44
C ASP A 141 -8.53 -3.39 -2.25
N LYS A 142 -7.37 -3.22 -1.59
CA LYS A 142 -7.23 -2.27 -0.47
C LYS A 142 -7.55 -0.84 -0.88
N PHE A 143 -7.29 -0.45 -2.13
CA PHE A 143 -7.62 0.87 -2.63
C PHE A 143 -9.13 1.14 -2.58
N PHE A 144 -9.95 0.13 -2.91
CA PHE A 144 -11.40 0.25 -2.96
C PHE A 144 -12.07 0.23 -1.58
N GLN A 145 -11.29 -0.01 -0.50
CA GLN A 145 -11.75 0.19 0.87
C GLN A 145 -11.87 1.69 1.22
N LEU A 146 -11.18 2.57 0.48
CA LEU A 146 -11.34 4.02 0.61
C LEU A 146 -12.64 4.49 -0.05
N SER A 147 -13.21 5.57 0.46
CA SER A 147 -14.38 6.21 -0.13
C SER A 147 -14.08 6.67 -1.56
N GLN A 148 -14.66 5.97 -2.54
CA GLN A 148 -14.50 6.23 -3.97
C GLN A 148 -15.29 7.49 -4.38
N ASN A 149 -14.66 8.65 -4.30
CA ASN A 149 -15.29 9.93 -4.62
C ASN A 149 -14.35 10.87 -5.40
N ARG A 150 -14.93 12.00 -5.81
CA ARG A 150 -14.25 13.05 -6.57
C ARG A 150 -12.95 13.51 -5.89
N GLU A 151 -12.98 13.72 -4.59
CA GLU A 151 -11.84 14.23 -3.82
C GLU A 151 -10.69 13.22 -3.77
N LEU A 152 -10.97 11.92 -3.60
CA LEU A 152 -9.96 10.86 -3.69
C LEU A 152 -9.33 10.82 -5.08
N TYR A 153 -10.14 10.91 -6.13
CA TYR A 153 -9.63 10.89 -7.50
C TYR A 153 -8.76 12.11 -7.79
N LEU A 154 -9.18 13.29 -7.34
CA LEU A 154 -8.35 14.50 -7.43
C LEU A 154 -7.04 14.37 -6.63
N ALA A 155 -7.07 13.76 -5.44
CA ALA A 155 -5.86 13.53 -4.66
C ALA A 155 -4.88 12.58 -5.36
N LEU A 156 -5.37 11.48 -5.93
CA LEU A 156 -4.55 10.59 -6.76
C LEU A 156 -3.94 11.30 -7.97
N PHE A 157 -4.72 12.14 -8.62
CA PHE A 157 -4.25 12.91 -9.76
C PHE A 157 -3.19 13.93 -9.36
N TYR A 158 -3.40 14.63 -8.24
CA TYR A 158 -2.43 15.54 -7.65
C TYR A 158 -1.11 14.81 -7.34
N MET A 159 -1.18 13.63 -6.71
CA MET A 159 -0.01 12.80 -6.43
C MET A 159 0.69 12.33 -7.71
N PHE A 160 -0.09 12.00 -8.75
CA PHE A 160 0.45 11.61 -10.05
C PHE A 160 1.20 12.77 -10.73
N LEU A 161 0.58 13.95 -10.81
CA LEU A 161 1.20 15.14 -11.41
C LEU A 161 2.48 15.54 -10.67
N ASN A 162 2.48 15.40 -9.34
CA ASN A 162 3.61 15.71 -8.48
C ASN A 162 4.57 14.52 -8.28
N SER A 163 4.47 13.46 -9.07
CA SER A 163 5.41 12.35 -9.04
C SER A 163 6.83 12.79 -9.47
N VAL A 164 7.87 12.20 -8.89
CA VAL A 164 9.28 12.46 -9.29
C VAL A 164 9.50 12.12 -10.77
N LEU A 165 8.78 11.10 -11.25
CA LEU A 165 8.85 10.59 -12.62
C LEU A 165 8.05 11.45 -13.64
N THR A 166 7.35 12.49 -13.21
CA THR A 166 6.52 13.36 -14.06
C THR A 166 7.00 14.80 -13.96
N ARG A 167 8.22 15.04 -14.46
CA ARG A 167 8.96 16.30 -14.28
C ARG A 167 8.21 17.53 -14.81
N ASP A 168 7.47 17.36 -15.90
CA ASP A 168 6.82 18.47 -16.62
C ASP A 168 5.48 18.89 -16.03
N TYR A 169 4.95 18.12 -15.06
CA TYR A 169 3.56 18.24 -14.61
C TYR A 169 3.41 18.82 -13.20
N LYS A 170 4.44 19.48 -12.66
CA LYS A 170 4.42 20.01 -11.31
C LYS A 170 3.32 21.06 -11.13
N PHE A 171 2.51 20.86 -10.09
CA PHE A 171 1.32 21.66 -9.82
C PHE A 171 1.27 21.99 -8.33
N GLU A 172 1.40 23.27 -7.96
CA GLU A 172 1.29 23.68 -6.56
C GLU A 172 -0.11 23.35 -6.04
N ILE A 173 -0.22 22.82 -4.81
CA ILE A 173 -1.50 22.40 -4.22
C ILE A 173 -2.57 23.50 -4.24
N LYS A 174 -2.18 24.76 -4.02
CA LYS A 174 -3.13 25.90 -4.02
C LYS A 174 -3.69 26.15 -5.40
N GLU A 175 -2.85 26.11 -6.43
CA GLU A 175 -3.26 26.28 -7.81
C GLU A 175 -4.12 25.10 -8.26
N PHE A 176 -3.75 23.87 -7.90
CA PHE A 176 -4.51 22.66 -8.20
C PHE A 176 -5.91 22.73 -7.59
N CYS A 177 -6.00 23.13 -6.32
CA CYS A 177 -7.25 23.31 -5.61
C CYS A 177 -8.15 24.38 -6.25
N LYS A 178 -7.55 25.47 -6.72
CA LYS A 178 -8.25 26.55 -7.43
C LYS A 178 -8.78 26.05 -8.77
N TYR A 179 -7.93 25.39 -9.56
CA TYR A 179 -8.29 24.89 -10.90
C TYR A 179 -9.42 23.87 -10.85
N TYR A 180 -9.33 22.90 -9.93
CA TYR A 180 -10.34 21.85 -9.80
C TYR A 180 -11.46 22.21 -8.82
N ASN A 181 -11.54 23.43 -8.30
CA ASN A 181 -12.55 23.85 -7.33
C ASN A 181 -12.76 22.81 -6.20
N VAL A 182 -11.70 22.59 -5.43
CA VAL A 182 -11.67 21.66 -4.30
C VAL A 182 -10.93 22.32 -3.13
N LYS A 183 -11.38 22.08 -1.89
CA LYS A 183 -10.72 22.63 -0.72
C LYS A 183 -9.41 21.89 -0.48
N LYS A 184 -8.32 22.63 -0.22
CA LYS A 184 -7.00 22.07 0.12
C LYS A 184 -7.09 20.97 1.19
N LEU A 185 -7.81 21.23 2.28
CA LEU A 185 -8.03 20.28 3.37
C LEU A 185 -8.57 18.91 2.91
N ARG A 186 -9.37 18.87 1.84
CA ARG A 186 -9.90 17.61 1.29
C ARG A 186 -8.83 16.83 0.55
N ILE A 187 -7.96 17.50 -0.21
CA ILE A 187 -6.85 16.86 -0.91
C ILE A 187 -5.83 16.37 0.12
N ASP A 188 -5.44 17.22 1.07
CA ASP A 188 -4.52 16.86 2.15
C ASP A 188 -5.03 15.63 2.91
N TYR A 189 -6.31 15.62 3.31
CA TYR A 189 -6.93 14.46 3.97
C TYR A 189 -6.77 13.14 3.19
N TYR A 190 -7.03 13.15 1.88
CA TYR A 190 -6.91 11.94 1.07
C TYR A 190 -5.46 11.56 0.79
N VAL A 191 -4.56 12.52 0.62
CA VAL A 191 -3.11 12.25 0.55
C VAL A 191 -2.66 11.57 1.83
N ASP A 192 -2.98 12.14 3.00
CA ASP A 192 -2.61 11.57 4.30
C ASP A 192 -3.21 10.17 4.49
N THR A 193 -4.46 9.98 4.05
CA THR A 193 -5.14 8.67 4.09
C THR A 193 -4.41 7.65 3.21
N ILE A 194 -4.06 8.00 1.97
CA ILE A 194 -3.33 7.12 1.03
C ILE A 194 -1.96 6.77 1.60
N MET A 195 -1.24 7.77 2.11
CA MET A 195 0.09 7.59 2.69
C MET A 195 0.06 6.72 3.96
N SER A 196 -0.98 6.87 4.79
CA SER A 196 -1.18 6.05 6.00
C SER A 196 -1.62 4.61 5.72
N SER A 197 -2.18 4.33 4.54
CA SER A 197 -2.80 3.04 4.22
C SER A 197 -1.81 1.95 3.80
N LYS A 198 -0.49 2.16 3.97
CA LYS A 198 0.59 1.26 3.53
C LYS A 198 0.45 0.84 2.05
N PHE A 199 0.00 1.76 1.19
CA PHE A 199 -0.15 1.51 -0.25
C PHE A 199 1.17 1.57 -1.01
N GLY A 200 2.32 1.75 -0.32
CA GLY A 200 3.64 1.75 -0.95
C GLY A 200 4.03 3.08 -1.59
N PHE A 201 3.35 4.18 -1.23
CA PHE A 201 3.75 5.53 -1.63
C PHE A 201 4.76 6.13 -0.66
N PHE A 202 5.68 6.90 -1.22
CA PHE A 202 6.64 7.73 -0.51
C PHE A 202 6.44 9.19 -0.92
N MET A 203 6.71 10.08 0.03
CA MET A 203 6.54 11.52 -0.08
C MET A 203 7.75 12.24 0.52
N PHE A 204 8.23 13.28 -0.15
CA PHE A 204 9.21 14.19 0.40
C PHE A 204 8.96 15.61 -0.08
N LYS A 205 9.47 16.60 0.65
CA LYS A 205 9.29 18.01 0.35
C LYS A 205 10.60 18.67 0.01
N ARG A 206 10.54 19.67 -0.87
CA ARG A 206 11.59 20.66 -1.08
C ARG A 206 10.94 22.03 -1.05
N GLU A 207 11.21 22.81 0.01
CA GLU A 207 10.54 24.08 0.23
C GLU A 207 9.00 23.94 0.21
N LYS A 208 8.34 24.46 -0.83
CA LYS A 208 6.88 24.38 -1.04
C LYS A 208 6.45 23.22 -1.93
N ASP A 209 7.39 22.61 -2.64
CA ASP A 209 7.11 21.54 -3.58
C ASP A 209 7.01 20.19 -2.85
N VAL A 210 6.01 19.41 -3.25
CA VAL A 210 5.80 18.05 -2.75
C VAL A 210 6.11 17.07 -3.88
N PHE A 211 6.80 15.99 -3.53
CA PHE A 211 7.21 14.95 -4.46
C PHE A 211 6.67 13.61 -3.99
N PHE A 212 6.21 12.81 -4.95
CA PHE A 212 5.71 11.46 -4.69
C PHE A 212 6.43 10.42 -5.55
N PHE A 213 6.57 9.20 -5.04
CA PHE A 213 6.84 8.03 -5.86
C PHE A 213 6.26 6.78 -5.20
N HIS A 214 6.18 5.69 -5.96
CA HIS A 214 5.66 4.43 -5.47
C HIS A 214 6.77 3.38 -5.47
N GLN A 215 6.79 2.51 -4.45
CA GLN A 215 7.80 1.47 -4.25
C GLN A 215 7.93 0.52 -5.44
N GLU A 216 6.86 0.33 -6.22
CA GLU A 216 6.85 -0.55 -7.39
C GLU A 216 7.05 0.16 -8.73
N ASP A 217 7.30 1.48 -8.73
CA ASP A 217 7.66 2.18 -9.96
C ASP A 217 9.17 2.11 -10.20
N ILE A 218 9.63 2.51 -11.39
CA ILE A 218 11.05 2.36 -11.78
C ILE A 218 11.99 3.02 -10.77
N LEU A 219 11.63 4.20 -10.25
CA LEU A 219 12.38 4.86 -9.18
C LEU A 219 12.38 4.01 -7.89
N GLY A 220 11.20 3.71 -7.33
CA GLY A 220 11.10 2.99 -6.06
C GLY A 220 11.74 1.60 -6.08
N THR A 221 11.54 0.84 -7.17
CA THR A 221 12.15 -0.48 -7.35
C THR A 221 13.66 -0.42 -7.44
N THR A 222 14.20 0.57 -8.15
CA THR A 222 15.66 0.77 -8.29
C THR A 222 16.26 1.23 -6.97
N THR A 223 15.66 2.21 -6.30
CA THR A 223 16.10 2.71 -4.99
C THR A 223 16.13 1.60 -3.95
N LEU A 224 15.02 0.87 -3.76
CA LEU A 224 14.94 -0.21 -2.76
C LEU A 224 15.87 -1.38 -3.09
N ARG A 225 16.16 -1.62 -4.38
CA ARG A 225 17.14 -2.62 -4.79
C ARG A 225 18.55 -2.18 -4.43
N LEU A 226 18.95 -0.96 -4.77
CA LEU A 226 20.28 -0.43 -4.43
C LEU A 226 20.53 -0.47 -2.91
N ILE A 227 19.53 -0.07 -2.11
CA ILE A 227 19.60 -0.17 -0.64
C ILE A 227 19.86 -1.61 -0.20
N LYS A 228 19.09 -2.58 -0.73
CA LYS A 228 19.24 -4.00 -0.36
C LYS A 228 20.57 -4.59 -0.80
N ASP A 229 21.01 -4.26 -2.01
CA ASP A 229 22.28 -4.76 -2.56
C ASP A 229 23.44 -4.29 -1.67
N HIS A 230 23.46 -3.00 -1.29
CA HIS A 230 24.44 -2.47 -0.33
C HIS A 230 24.33 -3.13 1.06
N LEU A 231 23.14 -3.23 1.64
CA LEU A 231 22.97 -3.87 2.95
C LEU A 231 23.42 -5.34 2.96
N ILE A 232 23.24 -6.07 1.85
CA ILE A 232 23.72 -7.45 1.70
C ILE A 232 25.26 -7.49 1.65
N GLU A 233 25.88 -6.63 0.85
CA GLU A 233 27.34 -6.50 0.77
C GLU A 233 27.94 -6.22 2.17
N GLU A 234 27.30 -5.36 2.95
CA GLU A 234 27.72 -5.03 4.31
C GLU A 234 27.55 -6.20 5.29
N ILE A 235 26.42 -6.90 5.26
CA ILE A 235 26.23 -8.11 6.07
C ILE A 235 27.34 -9.14 5.77
N ILE A 236 27.70 -9.29 4.50
CA ILE A 236 28.79 -10.19 4.08
C ILE A 236 30.13 -9.67 4.63
N HIS A 237 30.40 -8.37 4.55
CA HIS A 237 31.65 -7.77 5.03
C HIS A 237 31.83 -7.93 6.54
N ILE A 238 30.80 -7.61 7.33
CA ILE A 238 30.78 -7.75 8.80
C ILE A 238 31.05 -9.20 9.19
N ASN A 239 30.43 -10.17 8.50
CA ASN A 239 30.60 -11.59 8.79
C ASN A 239 31.99 -12.14 8.41
N LEU A 240 32.67 -11.54 7.44
CA LEU A 240 33.96 -12.04 6.92
C LEU A 240 35.19 -11.39 7.58
N LYS A 241 35.14 -10.11 7.93
CA LYS A 241 36.32 -9.34 8.37
C LYS A 241 36.23 -8.79 9.80
N GLY A 242 35.09 -8.97 10.47
CA GLY A 242 34.78 -8.31 11.74
C GLY A 242 34.55 -6.81 11.56
N TYR A 243 34.11 -6.13 12.62
CA TYR A 243 33.84 -4.68 12.62
C TYR A 243 35.10 -3.89 12.24
N ARG A 244 35.19 -3.42 11.00
CA ARG A 244 36.14 -2.38 10.61
C ARG A 244 35.46 -1.42 9.65
N GLU A 245 35.69 -0.15 9.97
CA GLU A 245 35.19 1.08 9.35
C GLU A 245 33.75 1.46 9.73
N ILE A 246 33.66 2.72 10.13
CA ILE A 246 32.48 3.39 10.66
C ILE A 246 31.46 3.48 9.53
N TYR A 247 30.26 2.96 9.77
CA TYR A 247 29.18 3.00 8.81
C TYR A 247 28.71 4.44 8.63
N ASP A 248 28.98 5.02 7.47
CA ASP A 248 28.52 6.37 7.14
C ASP A 248 27.23 6.29 6.34
N LEU A 249 26.13 6.56 7.04
CA LEU A 249 24.79 6.59 6.48
C LEU A 249 24.64 7.70 5.42
N ASP A 250 25.38 8.80 5.55
CA ASP A 250 25.34 9.92 4.62
C ASP A 250 26.05 9.54 3.30
N ASN A 251 27.23 8.90 3.39
CA ASN A 251 27.93 8.42 2.18
C ASN A 251 27.09 7.40 1.41
N LEU A 252 26.44 6.47 2.10
CA LEU A 252 25.58 5.48 1.45
C LEU A 252 24.37 6.14 0.76
N SER A 253 23.76 7.14 1.40
CA SER A 253 22.62 7.86 0.81
C SER A 253 23.06 8.66 -0.43
N GLU A 254 24.24 9.29 -0.39
CA GLU A 254 24.85 10.01 -1.52
C GLU A 254 25.17 9.11 -2.69
N GLU A 255 25.78 7.94 -2.46
CA GLU A 255 26.12 7.00 -3.51
C GLU A 255 24.87 6.50 -4.24
N ILE A 256 23.82 6.17 -3.50
CA ILE A 256 22.54 5.72 -4.06
C ILE A 256 21.89 6.86 -4.84
N ALA A 257 21.84 8.08 -4.28
CA ALA A 257 21.29 9.24 -4.98
C ALA A 257 22.06 9.55 -6.27
N GLN A 258 23.39 9.50 -6.23
CA GLN A 258 24.24 9.75 -7.41
C GLN A 258 24.01 8.69 -8.50
N LYS A 259 23.87 7.40 -8.14
CA LYS A 259 23.50 6.35 -9.10
C LYS A 259 22.15 6.63 -9.76
N LEU A 260 21.16 7.11 -8.98
CA LEU A 260 19.82 7.43 -9.49
C LEU A 260 19.81 8.69 -10.37
N ILE A 261 20.67 9.68 -10.09
CA ILE A 261 20.91 10.85 -10.96
C ILE A 261 21.53 10.40 -12.29
N ASN A 262 22.55 9.55 -12.23
CA ASN A 262 23.22 9.04 -13.44
C ASN A 262 22.28 8.20 -14.33
N MET A 263 21.26 7.58 -13.73
CA MET A 263 20.19 6.84 -14.43
C MET A 263 19.03 7.74 -14.91
N ASP A 264 19.11 9.05 -14.69
CA ASP A 264 18.06 10.03 -14.97
C ASP A 264 16.72 9.74 -14.27
N LEU A 265 16.75 9.06 -13.12
CA LEU A 265 15.56 8.74 -12.32
C LEU A 265 15.21 9.83 -11.32
N ILE A 266 16.22 10.54 -10.81
CA ILE A 266 16.09 11.75 -10.00
C ILE A 266 16.99 12.85 -10.59
N TRP A 267 16.88 14.08 -10.09
CA TRP A 267 17.51 15.26 -10.66
C TRP A 267 18.24 16.01 -9.54
N ASP A 268 19.37 16.65 -9.85
CA ASP A 268 20.27 17.22 -8.82
C ASP A 268 19.56 18.15 -7.84
N ARG A 269 18.56 18.90 -8.31
CA ARG A 269 17.81 19.86 -7.50
C ARG A 269 17.03 19.23 -6.33
N ILE A 270 16.70 17.94 -6.42
CA ILE A 270 15.98 17.21 -5.36
C ILE A 270 16.89 16.25 -4.59
N ARG A 271 18.21 16.27 -4.87
CA ARG A 271 19.19 15.34 -4.32
C ARG A 271 19.17 15.29 -2.80
N GLU A 272 19.41 16.41 -2.12
CA GLU A 272 19.54 16.47 -0.66
C GLU A 272 18.24 16.03 0.07
N PRO A 273 17.03 16.51 -0.30
CA PRO A 273 15.79 15.94 0.24
C PRO A 273 15.61 14.45 -0.10
N PHE A 274 16.09 13.98 -1.25
CA PHE A 274 15.95 12.57 -1.59
C PHE A 274 16.92 11.68 -0.81
N GLU A 275 18.14 12.15 -0.54
CA GLU A 275 19.16 11.48 0.29
C GLU A 275 18.64 11.25 1.71
N MET A 276 18.09 12.28 2.35
CA MET A 276 17.45 12.16 3.67
C MET A 276 16.33 11.11 3.70
N LEU A 277 15.61 10.93 2.59
CA LEU A 277 14.56 9.91 2.48
C LEU A 277 15.20 8.53 2.34
N ILE A 278 16.26 8.41 1.52
CA ILE A 278 17.04 7.17 1.37
C ILE A 278 17.57 6.71 2.73
N GLU A 279 18.07 7.59 3.59
CA GLU A 279 18.58 7.26 4.93
C GLU A 279 17.50 6.59 5.79
N LYS A 280 16.28 7.15 5.80
CA LYS A 280 15.13 6.54 6.49
C LYS A 280 14.79 5.16 5.91
N LEU A 281 14.84 5.01 4.58
CA LEU A 281 14.57 3.75 3.91
C LEU A 281 15.64 2.70 4.17
N ILE A 282 16.91 3.10 4.32
CA ILE A 282 18.03 2.23 4.70
C ILE A 282 17.76 1.66 6.08
N ILE A 283 17.50 2.50 7.09
CA ILE A 283 17.22 2.06 8.46
C ILE A 283 16.00 1.12 8.51
N LYS A 284 14.90 1.49 7.83
CA LYS A 284 13.71 0.65 7.78
C LYS A 284 13.98 -0.70 7.11
N THR A 285 14.70 -0.71 5.99
CA THR A 285 15.02 -1.95 5.26
C THR A 285 15.97 -2.83 6.07
N ALA A 286 16.95 -2.24 6.75
CA ALA A 286 17.87 -2.93 7.63
C ALA A 286 17.15 -3.62 8.81
N MET A 287 16.18 -2.93 9.44
CA MET A 287 15.33 -3.53 10.46
C MET A 287 14.51 -4.71 9.92
N ASP A 288 13.93 -4.57 8.73
CA ASP A 288 13.16 -5.64 8.07
C ASP A 288 14.03 -6.84 7.69
N MET A 289 15.34 -6.63 7.50
CA MET A 289 16.35 -7.67 7.27
C MET A 289 16.89 -8.31 8.56
N GLY A 290 16.48 -7.81 9.74
CA GLY A 290 16.86 -8.35 11.05
C GLY A 290 18.17 -7.80 11.63
N ILE A 291 18.67 -6.66 11.12
CA ILE A 291 19.85 -5.99 11.67
C ILE A 291 19.53 -5.43 13.08
N SER A 292 20.51 -5.50 13.99
CA SER A 292 20.29 -5.13 15.40
C SER A 292 20.03 -3.63 15.58
N LYS A 293 19.11 -3.29 16.49
CA LYS A 293 18.77 -1.91 16.80
C LYS A 293 19.95 -1.10 17.34
N THR A 294 20.85 -1.73 18.10
CA THR A 294 22.03 -1.07 18.66
C THR A 294 22.97 -0.62 17.55
N PHE A 295 23.22 -1.49 16.56
CA PHE A 295 24.04 -1.14 15.41
C PHE A 295 23.42 0.01 14.60
N LEU A 296 22.12 -0.04 14.36
CA LEU A 296 21.41 1.01 13.61
C LEU A 296 21.37 2.36 14.34
N MET A 297 21.32 2.36 15.67
CA MET A 297 21.37 3.58 16.47
C MET A 297 22.72 4.29 16.34
N ASP A 298 23.82 3.54 16.31
CA ASP A 298 25.16 4.10 16.14
C ASP A 298 25.29 4.84 14.79
N MET A 299 24.73 4.27 13.71
CA MET A 299 24.75 4.92 12.39
C MET A 299 23.87 6.18 12.35
N VAL A 300 22.72 6.17 13.04
CA VAL A 300 21.83 7.34 13.11
C VAL A 300 22.49 8.50 13.86
N VAL A 301 23.23 8.22 14.93
CA VAL A 301 23.95 9.25 15.71
C VAL A 301 25.10 9.87 14.93
N GLN A 302 25.69 9.13 13.99
CA GLN A 302 26.84 9.57 13.19
C GLN A 302 26.47 10.37 11.94
N SER A 303 25.20 10.38 11.51
CA SER A 303 24.76 11.11 10.32
C SER A 303 24.73 12.63 10.54
N GLU A 304 25.48 13.38 9.72
CA GLU A 304 25.48 14.83 9.74
C GLU A 304 24.20 15.40 9.12
N LYS A 305 23.69 14.81 8.03
CA LYS A 305 22.48 15.25 7.35
C LYS A 305 21.24 15.16 8.23
N LEU A 306 21.15 14.09 9.01
CA LEU A 306 20.04 13.86 9.93
C LEU A 306 20.13 14.76 11.16
N SER A 307 21.33 15.05 11.66
CA SER A 307 21.57 15.96 12.78
C SER A 307 21.17 17.41 12.49
N LYS A 308 21.17 17.83 11.21
CA LYS A 308 20.81 19.19 10.77
C LYS A 308 19.30 19.43 10.74
N SER A 309 18.46 18.40 10.78
CA SER A 309 17.00 18.52 10.74
C SER A 309 16.35 18.10 12.07
N LYS A 310 15.69 19.03 12.78
CA LYS A 310 14.97 18.74 14.05
C LYS A 310 13.92 17.63 13.91
N GLU A 311 13.36 17.47 12.72
CA GLU A 311 12.32 16.47 12.41
C GLU A 311 12.91 15.11 12.00
N GLY A 312 14.15 15.05 11.50
CA GLY A 312 14.79 13.83 11.01
C GLY A 312 15.22 12.86 12.12
N SER A 313 15.87 13.37 13.17
CA SER A 313 16.35 12.53 14.28
C SER A 313 15.21 11.85 15.04
N ASN A 314 14.12 12.57 15.32
CA ASN A 314 12.94 12.03 16.00
C ASN A 314 12.24 10.94 15.19
N SER A 315 12.12 11.14 13.88
CA SER A 315 11.50 10.18 12.97
C SER A 315 12.30 8.88 12.87
N LEU A 316 13.63 8.94 12.94
CA LEU A 316 14.48 7.75 12.95
C LEU A 316 14.44 7.01 14.28
N ILE A 317 14.44 7.72 15.40
CA ILE A 317 14.21 7.12 16.72
C ILE A 317 12.86 6.40 16.74
N ASN A 318 11.82 7.01 16.15
CA ASN A 318 10.51 6.37 16.00
C ASN A 318 10.59 5.11 15.14
N ILE A 319 11.26 5.15 13.98
CA ILE A 319 11.48 3.96 13.13
C ILE A 319 12.18 2.85 13.90
N LEU A 320 13.28 3.15 14.61
CA LEU A 320 14.04 2.20 15.46
C LEU A 320 13.19 1.58 16.58
N ASN A 321 12.26 2.36 17.12
CA ASN A 321 11.27 1.90 18.10
C ASN A 321 10.13 1.09 17.47
N GLY A 322 10.13 0.90 16.15
CA GLY A 322 9.16 0.09 15.42
C GLY A 322 7.98 0.88 14.85
N SER A 323 8.08 2.21 14.76
CA SER A 323 7.05 3.02 14.12
C SER A 323 6.92 2.66 12.63
N GLU A 324 5.67 2.44 12.21
CA GLU A 324 5.30 2.27 10.81
C GLU A 324 4.51 3.47 10.29
N LYS A 325 4.48 4.59 11.04
CA LYS A 325 3.83 5.82 10.63
C LYS A 325 4.52 6.37 9.38
N TYR A 326 3.73 6.79 8.41
CA TYR A 326 4.30 7.26 7.15
C TYR A 326 5.05 8.58 7.33
N GLU A 327 4.65 9.41 8.30
CA GLU A 327 5.33 10.65 8.65
C GLU A 327 6.77 10.40 9.10
N ASP A 328 7.00 9.27 9.77
CA ASP A 328 8.34 8.86 10.17
C ASP A 328 9.14 8.33 8.97
N LEU A 329 8.50 7.71 7.97
CA LEU A 329 9.17 7.16 6.79
C LEU A 329 9.34 8.15 5.63
N ASN A 330 8.83 9.39 5.78
CA ASN A 330 8.79 10.40 4.74
C ASN A 330 9.38 11.72 5.24
N ILE A 331 9.80 12.61 4.33
CA ILE A 331 10.25 13.96 4.72
C ILE A 331 9.05 14.89 4.63
N ILE A 332 8.32 14.90 5.72
CA ILE A 332 7.22 15.83 5.93
C ILE A 332 7.72 16.79 6.99
N SER A 333 8.08 18.01 6.60
CA SER A 333 7.91 19.08 7.58
C SER A 333 6.44 19.15 7.87
N LEU A 334 6.07 19.04 9.14
CA LEU A 334 4.75 19.37 9.63
C LEU A 334 4.56 20.88 9.54
N SER A 335 4.67 21.44 8.33
CA SER A 335 4.16 22.77 8.01
C SER A 335 2.63 22.66 7.88
N HIS A 336 1.99 22.39 9.01
CA HIS A 336 0.59 22.57 9.40
C HIS A 336 0.23 21.66 10.60
N VAL A 337 1.11 21.55 11.61
CA VAL A 337 0.57 21.88 12.94
C VAL A 337 0.65 23.39 12.97
N GLU A 338 -0.44 24.05 12.56
CA GLU A 338 -0.68 25.35 13.14
C GLU A 338 -0.71 25.12 14.65
N ASP A 339 0.39 25.43 15.34
CA ASP A 339 0.41 25.61 16.79
C ASP A 339 -0.68 26.61 17.24
N LYS A 340 -1.28 27.34 16.28
CA LYS A 340 -2.49 28.14 16.46
C LYS A 340 -3.80 27.36 16.66
N LYS A 341 -3.84 26.02 16.54
CA LYS A 341 -5.06 25.25 16.87
C LYS A 341 -4.98 24.45 18.15
N LEU A 342 -3.79 24.03 18.61
CA LEU A 342 -3.71 23.32 19.88
C LEU A 342 -4.03 24.25 21.03
N ASP A 343 -3.51 25.49 21.03
CA ASP A 343 -3.89 26.49 22.04
C ASP A 343 -5.38 26.88 21.94
N ASP A 344 -5.93 27.04 20.74
CA ASP A 344 -7.36 27.33 20.54
C ASP A 344 -8.29 26.16 20.90
N ILE A 345 -7.82 24.91 20.78
CA ILE A 345 -8.57 23.70 21.17
C ILE A 345 -8.43 23.47 22.68
N ILE A 346 -7.24 23.60 23.25
CA ILE A 346 -6.99 23.55 24.70
C ILE A 346 -7.81 24.62 25.42
N ASN A 347 -7.87 25.84 24.89
CA ASN A 347 -8.69 26.92 25.44
C ASN A 347 -10.20 26.64 25.39
N LYS A 348 -10.65 25.68 24.56
CA LYS A 348 -12.05 25.23 24.45
C LYS A 348 -12.34 23.98 25.27
N ILE A 349 -11.34 23.33 25.85
CA ILE A 349 -11.52 22.18 26.75
C ILE A 349 -11.86 22.70 28.14
N GLU A 350 -12.94 22.19 28.73
CA GLU A 350 -13.31 22.48 30.13
C GLU A 350 -12.64 21.48 31.09
N GLY A 351 -12.44 20.25 30.62
CA GLY A 351 -11.74 19.18 31.33
C GLY A 351 -12.04 17.82 30.69
N PHE A 352 -11.77 16.75 31.42
CA PHE A 352 -12.01 15.37 30.98
C PHE A 352 -13.05 14.70 31.88
N CYS A 353 -13.83 13.79 31.29
CA CYS A 353 -14.83 13.04 32.02
C CYS A 353 -14.17 12.13 33.08
N PRO A 354 -14.56 12.22 34.35
CA PRO A 354 -13.96 11.45 35.44
C PRO A 354 -14.26 9.96 35.39
N ASN A 355 -15.20 9.52 34.54
CA ASN A 355 -15.56 8.11 34.43
C ASN A 355 -14.87 7.41 33.25
N CYS A 356 -14.56 8.12 32.16
CA CYS A 356 -14.03 7.49 30.94
C CYS A 356 -12.90 8.24 30.23
N GLY A 357 -12.45 9.36 30.81
CA GLY A 357 -11.34 10.18 30.29
C GLY A 357 -11.66 10.93 28.99
N LYS A 358 -12.92 10.96 28.55
CA LYS A 358 -13.33 11.67 27.32
C LYS A 358 -13.24 13.18 27.53
N THR A 359 -12.64 13.90 26.58
CA THR A 359 -12.59 15.37 26.57
C THR A 359 -13.98 15.98 26.57
N ILE A 360 -14.20 16.98 27.42
CA ILE A 360 -15.42 17.79 27.52
C ILE A 360 -15.07 19.23 27.13
N LEU A 361 -15.84 19.82 26.22
CA LEU A 361 -15.64 21.18 25.72
C LEU A 361 -16.45 22.18 26.55
N LYS A 362 -15.95 23.42 26.71
CA LYS A 362 -16.63 24.53 27.42
C LYS A 362 -18.01 24.91 26.84
N GLN A 363 -18.33 24.40 25.65
CA GLN A 363 -19.59 24.65 24.95
C GLN A 363 -20.59 23.47 25.06
N ASP A 364 -20.21 22.37 25.72
CA ASP A 364 -21.09 21.22 25.97
C ASP A 364 -21.96 21.46 27.22
N PHE A 365 -23.12 22.09 27.05
CA PHE A 365 -24.06 22.38 28.15
C PHE A 365 -24.90 21.17 28.62
N THR A 366 -24.64 19.98 28.10
CA THR A 366 -25.50 18.79 28.31
C THR A 366 -25.24 18.08 29.63
N ASN A 367 -24.18 18.46 30.38
CA ASN A 367 -23.73 17.88 31.65
C ASN A 367 -23.67 16.34 31.64
N LYS A 368 -23.52 15.74 30.46
CA LYS A 368 -23.49 14.29 30.23
C LYS A 368 -22.34 13.96 29.30
N CYS A 369 -21.64 12.88 29.61
CA CYS A 369 -20.51 12.48 28.79
C CYS A 369 -20.99 11.82 27.49
N PRO A 370 -20.55 12.28 26.31
CA PRO A 370 -20.97 11.68 25.04
C PRO A 370 -20.44 10.25 24.82
N LYS A 371 -19.47 9.79 25.64
CA LYS A 371 -18.90 8.44 25.53
C LYS A 371 -19.51 7.44 26.52
N CYS A 372 -19.69 7.82 27.79
CA CYS A 372 -20.23 6.91 28.80
C CYS A 372 -21.64 7.27 29.28
N ASN A 373 -22.25 8.33 28.74
CA ASN A 373 -23.56 8.89 29.07
C ASN A 373 -23.78 9.31 30.55
N GLU A 374 -22.78 9.10 31.40
CA GLU A 374 -22.79 9.52 32.79
C GLU A 374 -22.89 11.04 32.94
N SER A 375 -23.75 11.46 33.86
CA SER A 375 -23.89 12.86 34.22
C SER A 375 -22.74 13.30 35.14
N PHE A 376 -22.12 14.42 34.83
CA PHE A 376 -21.12 15.06 35.68
C PHE A 376 -21.61 16.45 36.06
N LYS A 377 -21.57 16.79 37.35
CA LYS A 377 -21.74 18.18 37.80
C LYS A 377 -20.42 18.91 37.50
N ASN A 378 -20.48 20.11 36.92
CA ASN A 378 -19.35 20.92 36.41
C ASN A 378 -18.16 21.18 37.38
N ILE A 379 -18.17 20.61 38.58
CA ILE A 379 -17.14 20.74 39.62
C ILE A 379 -16.24 19.48 39.71
N LYS A 380 -16.50 18.43 38.91
CA LYS A 380 -15.75 17.15 38.97
C LYS A 380 -15.13 16.68 37.64
N LEU A 381 -14.81 17.60 36.74
CA LEU A 381 -14.01 17.23 35.57
C LEU A 381 -12.55 17.01 35.99
N LEU A 382 -11.91 16.00 35.43
CA LEU A 382 -10.46 15.84 35.55
C LEU A 382 -9.81 16.95 34.75
N VAL A 383 -8.84 17.64 35.34
CA VAL A 383 -8.11 18.72 34.65
C VAL A 383 -6.75 18.21 34.17
N ASP A 384 -6.24 17.18 34.83
CA ASP A 384 -4.98 16.53 34.50
C ASP A 384 -5.15 15.49 33.38
N ILE A 385 -4.24 15.54 32.39
CA ILE A 385 -4.28 14.70 31.19
C ILE A 385 -3.85 13.27 31.52
N ASP A 386 -2.87 13.09 32.40
CA ASP A 386 -2.36 11.78 32.77
C ASP A 386 -3.43 11.02 33.58
N GLU A 387 -4.13 11.70 34.48
CA GLU A 387 -5.30 11.15 35.19
C GLU A 387 -6.45 10.78 34.23
N ALA A 388 -6.68 11.59 33.20
CA ALA A 388 -7.70 11.32 32.19
C ALA A 388 -7.33 10.10 31.32
N VAL A 389 -6.07 9.94 30.96
CA VAL A 389 -5.55 8.79 30.21
C VAL A 389 -5.66 7.52 31.06
N GLU A 390 -5.25 7.57 32.32
CA GLU A 390 -5.36 6.44 33.26
C GLU A 390 -6.83 6.02 33.44
N THR A 391 -7.72 7.00 33.60
CA THR A 391 -9.17 6.78 33.70
C THR A 391 -9.75 6.18 32.42
N SER A 392 -9.29 6.60 31.25
CA SER A 392 -9.73 6.04 29.98
C SER A 392 -9.27 4.59 29.78
N LEU A 393 -8.05 4.27 30.23
CA LEU A 393 -7.51 2.93 30.21
C LEU A 393 -8.28 2.01 31.18
N LYS A 394 -8.55 2.47 32.41
CA LYS A 394 -9.38 1.74 33.39
C LYS A 394 -10.80 1.51 32.87
N TYR A 395 -11.40 2.51 32.24
CA TYR A 395 -12.72 2.37 31.61
C TYR A 395 -12.70 1.33 30.48
N LYS A 396 -11.69 1.40 29.59
CA LYS A 396 -11.53 0.45 28.48
C LYS A 396 -11.30 -0.98 28.98
N GLN A 397 -10.53 -1.16 30.05
CA GLN A 397 -10.36 -2.47 30.70
C GLN A 397 -11.67 -2.99 31.29
N LYS A 398 -12.45 -2.16 31.99
CA LYS A 398 -13.78 -2.53 32.50
C LYS A 398 -14.77 -2.87 31.38
N THR A 399 -14.75 -2.15 30.25
CA THR A 399 -15.59 -2.48 29.08
C THR A 399 -15.18 -3.83 28.48
N LEU A 400 -13.88 -4.07 28.31
CA LEU A 400 -13.35 -5.34 27.80
C LEU A 400 -13.65 -6.52 28.75
N GLU A 401 -13.67 -6.30 30.06
CA GLU A 401 -14.08 -7.31 31.04
C GLU A 401 -15.59 -7.62 30.98
N ARG A 402 -16.44 -6.61 30.74
CA ARG A 402 -17.89 -6.80 30.51
C ARG A 402 -18.17 -7.53 29.18
N GLU A 403 -17.31 -7.35 28.18
CA GLU A 403 -17.38 -8.02 26.87
C GLU A 403 -16.78 -9.44 26.86
N LYS A 404 -16.15 -9.90 27.95
CA LYS A 404 -15.67 -11.29 28.04
C LYS A 404 -16.86 -12.26 27.97
N LEU A 405 -16.78 -13.17 27.01
CA LEU A 405 -17.75 -14.25 26.85
C LEU A 405 -17.47 -15.36 27.86
N ILE A 406 -18.42 -15.61 28.75
CA ILE A 406 -18.40 -16.75 29.68
C ILE A 406 -19.28 -17.88 29.14
N ILE A 407 -19.07 -19.11 29.60
CA ILE A 407 -19.99 -20.21 29.30
C ILE A 407 -21.24 -20.00 30.15
N CYS A 408 -22.41 -20.21 29.56
CA CYS A 408 -23.69 -20.08 30.25
C CYS A 408 -23.69 -20.94 31.54
N PRO A 409 -24.10 -20.38 32.69
CA PRO A 409 -24.11 -21.10 33.97
C PRO A 409 -25.15 -22.23 34.04
N ASN A 410 -26.03 -22.37 33.04
CA ASN A 410 -26.94 -23.51 32.93
C ASN A 410 -26.16 -24.77 32.50
N PRO A 411 -26.12 -25.84 33.32
CA PRO A 411 -25.34 -27.06 33.03
C PRO A 411 -25.75 -27.80 31.74
N LYS A 412 -26.89 -27.43 31.14
CA LYS A 412 -27.39 -27.99 29.88
C LYS A 412 -27.19 -27.05 28.67
N CYS A 413 -26.45 -25.96 28.84
CA CYS A 413 -26.27 -24.93 27.82
C CYS A 413 -24.78 -24.53 27.70
N ASP A 414 -24.14 -24.91 26.59
CA ASP A 414 -22.73 -24.60 26.33
C ASP A 414 -22.52 -23.25 25.61
N ALA A 415 -23.55 -22.40 25.59
CA ALA A 415 -23.49 -21.14 24.86
C ALA A 415 -22.50 -20.16 25.51
N LYS A 416 -21.65 -19.54 24.68
CA LYS A 416 -20.77 -18.44 25.09
C LYS A 416 -21.58 -17.14 25.10
N ILE A 417 -21.78 -16.58 26.27
CA ILE A 417 -22.64 -15.43 26.54
C ILE A 417 -21.83 -14.28 27.12
N SER A 418 -22.21 -13.04 26.84
CA SER A 418 -21.57 -11.88 27.46
C SER A 418 -22.14 -11.66 28.86
N LEU A 419 -21.27 -11.28 29.80
CA LEU A 419 -21.66 -10.84 31.15
C LEU A 419 -22.53 -9.57 31.15
N SER A 420 -22.58 -8.83 30.04
CA SER A 420 -23.42 -7.64 29.89
C SER A 420 -24.81 -7.94 29.33
N TRP A 421 -25.16 -9.20 29.10
CA TRP A 421 -26.52 -9.60 28.75
C TRP A 421 -27.33 -9.84 30.03
N ASP A 422 -28.64 -9.58 30.00
CA ASP A 422 -29.50 -9.81 31.17
C ASP A 422 -29.97 -11.27 31.26
N GLU A 423 -29.99 -11.96 30.12
CA GLU A 423 -30.37 -13.37 30.02
C GLU A 423 -29.63 -14.09 28.89
N CYS A 424 -29.49 -15.42 29.01
CA CYS A 424 -28.93 -16.23 27.94
C CYS A 424 -29.92 -16.28 26.78
N PRO A 425 -29.57 -15.87 25.55
CA PRO A 425 -30.50 -15.91 24.42
C PRO A 425 -30.87 -17.34 24.00
N TYR A 426 -30.15 -18.36 24.48
CA TYR A 426 -30.38 -19.76 24.12
C TYR A 426 -31.16 -20.55 25.17
N CYS A 427 -31.11 -20.16 26.44
CA CYS A 427 -31.83 -20.88 27.52
C CYS A 427 -32.57 -19.96 28.49
N THR A 428 -32.65 -18.66 28.18
CA THR A 428 -33.39 -17.61 28.90
C THR A 428 -33.10 -17.52 30.39
N ILE A 429 -31.96 -18.06 30.84
CA ILE A 429 -31.54 -17.98 32.24
C ILE A 429 -31.05 -16.56 32.49
N LYS A 430 -31.59 -15.90 33.52
CA LYS A 430 -31.19 -14.55 33.89
C LYS A 430 -29.89 -14.57 34.68
N PHE A 431 -29.02 -13.60 34.44
CA PHE A 431 -27.77 -13.46 35.20
C PHE A 431 -27.97 -12.42 36.28
N GLU A 432 -27.58 -12.73 37.52
CA GLU A 432 -27.51 -11.72 38.57
C GLU A 432 -26.33 -10.80 38.31
N THR A 433 -26.59 -9.61 37.77
CA THR A 433 -25.61 -8.52 37.69
C THR A 433 -25.24 -8.11 39.11
N LYS A 434 -24.07 -8.53 39.59
CA LYS A 434 -23.45 -7.91 40.77
C LYS A 434 -23.10 -6.46 40.42
N ASN A 435 -23.79 -5.52 41.04
CA ASN A 435 -23.51 -4.08 40.98
C ASN A 435 -22.05 -3.77 41.34
#